data_AF-A0A7R9HWZ4-F1
#
_entry.id   AF-A0A7R9HWZ4-F1
#
_cell.length_a   1.000
_cell.length_b   1.000
_cell.length_c   1.000
_cell.angle_alpha   90.00
_cell.angle_beta   90.00
_cell.angle_gamma   90.00
#
_symmetry.space_group_name_H-M   'P 1'
#
loop_
_entity.id
_entity.type
_entity.pdbx_description
1 polymer ?
#
loop_
_entity_poly.entity_id
_entity_poly.type
_entity_poly.pdbx_seq_one_letter_code
_entity_poly.pdbx_strand_id
1 'polypeptide(L)'
;MTFGQKSFTPTPPDKGSFPLDHEGHCKKEMLRVCNKMSDNLLKSLQPNSETSLDDGDVRRRKRVLIGCTGSVAAIKTAMIGSDLLRQDFDVRIVLTESARNFFRRDDFEPREQVFTDRDEWGMWKGRGDPVLHIDLAKWADLFLIAPLDANTLAKLAQ
;
A
#
# COMPACT_ATOMS: atom_id res chain seq x y z
N MET A 1 6.45 -22.99 -35.19
CA MET A 1 5.04 -23.02 -34.76
C MET A 1 4.72 -21.62 -34.24
N THR A 2 3.95 -20.85 -35.00
CA THR A 2 3.50 -19.51 -34.60
C THR A 2 2.31 -19.67 -33.66
N PHE A 3 2.48 -19.28 -32.39
CA PHE A 3 1.36 -19.21 -31.44
C PHE A 3 0.37 -18.17 -31.96
N GLY A 4 -0.79 -18.64 -32.43
CA GLY A 4 -1.86 -17.77 -32.90
C GLY A 4 -2.31 -16.86 -31.77
N GLN A 5 -2.00 -15.57 -31.87
CA GLN A 5 -2.54 -14.56 -30.98
C GLN A 5 -4.06 -14.50 -31.19
N LYS A 6 -4.82 -15.10 -30.26
CA LYS A 6 -6.28 -14.90 -30.23
C LYS A 6 -6.51 -13.41 -29.98
N SER A 7 -7.26 -12.76 -30.88
CA SER A 7 -7.63 -11.35 -30.70
C SER A 7 -8.53 -11.25 -29.48
N PHE A 8 -8.04 -10.60 -28.43
CA PHE A 8 -8.86 -10.25 -27.29
C PHE A 8 -9.78 -9.08 -27.69
N THR A 9 -11.06 -9.36 -27.87
CA THR A 9 -12.10 -8.34 -28.01
C THR A 9 -12.71 -8.10 -26.64
N PRO A 10 -12.30 -7.03 -25.92
CA PRO A 10 -12.86 -6.73 -24.60
C PRO A 10 -14.36 -6.45 -24.75
N THR A 11 -15.20 -7.32 -24.17
CA THR A 11 -16.63 -7.06 -24.01
C THR A 11 -16.86 -6.59 -22.58
N PRO A 12 -17.35 -5.36 -22.36
CA PRO A 12 -17.70 -4.92 -21.02
C PRO A 12 -18.84 -5.81 -20.48
N PRO A 13 -18.82 -6.20 -19.20
CA PRO A 13 -19.93 -6.93 -18.60
C PRO A 13 -21.19 -6.07 -18.61
N ASP A 14 -22.36 -6.71 -18.78
CA ASP A 14 -23.67 -6.05 -18.90
C ASP A 14 -24.04 -5.15 -17.71
N LYS A 15 -23.37 -5.34 -16.57
CA LYS A 15 -23.43 -4.47 -15.39
C LYS A 15 -22.01 -4.02 -15.06
N GLY A 16 -21.86 -2.72 -14.79
CA GLY A 16 -20.65 -1.98 -14.41
C GLY A 16 -19.33 -2.76 -14.33
N SER A 17 -18.32 -2.28 -15.04
CA SER A 17 -16.99 -2.87 -15.29
C SER A 17 -16.07 -3.10 -14.07
N PHE A 18 -16.63 -3.21 -12.87
CA PHE A 18 -15.95 -3.64 -11.67
C PHE A 18 -16.95 -4.47 -10.87
N PRO A 19 -16.55 -5.58 -10.21
CA PRO A 19 -17.43 -6.30 -9.30
C PRO A 19 -17.65 -5.43 -8.07
N LEU A 20 -18.45 -4.37 -8.24
CA LEU A 20 -19.09 -3.69 -7.14
C LEU A 20 -19.97 -4.77 -6.53
N ASP A 21 -19.64 -5.14 -5.32
CA ASP A 21 -20.29 -6.18 -4.54
C ASP A 21 -21.72 -5.76 -4.19
N HIS A 22 -22.56 -5.62 -5.22
CA HIS A 22 -23.92 -5.11 -5.12
C HIS A 22 -24.77 -5.95 -4.17
N GLU A 23 -24.44 -7.24 -4.06
CA GLU A 23 -25.11 -8.22 -3.23
C GLU A 23 -24.40 -8.49 -1.89
N GLY A 24 -23.27 -7.81 -1.62
CA GLY A 24 -22.57 -7.89 -0.32
C GLY A 24 -21.83 -9.21 -0.05
N HIS A 25 -21.73 -10.10 -1.04
CA HIS A 25 -21.08 -11.40 -0.94
C HIS A 25 -19.58 -11.30 -0.68
N CYS A 26 -18.91 -10.36 -1.36
CA CYS A 26 -17.48 -10.13 -1.18
C CYS A 26 -17.17 -9.40 0.14
N LYS A 27 -18.06 -8.55 0.65
CA LYS A 27 -17.87 -7.77 1.88
C LYS A 27 -17.63 -8.66 3.09
N LYS A 28 -18.39 -9.74 3.25
CA LYS A 28 -18.24 -10.64 4.40
C LYS A 28 -16.89 -11.33 4.42
N GLU A 29 -16.47 -11.89 3.29
CA GLU A 29 -15.16 -12.57 3.19
C GLU A 29 -14.00 -11.58 3.22
N MET A 30 -14.13 -10.42 2.57
CA MET A 30 -13.16 -9.33 2.66
C MET A 30 -12.95 -8.90 4.12
N LEU A 31 -14.02 -8.60 4.87
CA LEU A 31 -13.92 -8.21 6.27
C LEU A 31 -13.30 -9.33 7.13
N ARG A 32 -13.63 -10.59 6.85
CA ARG A 32 -13.03 -11.74 7.53
C ARG A 32 -11.52 -11.81 7.29
N VAL A 33 -11.09 -11.66 6.03
CA VAL A 33 -9.66 -11.65 5.65
C VAL A 33 -8.95 -10.45 6.25
N CYS A 34 -9.54 -9.25 6.16
CA CYS A 34 -8.98 -8.03 6.75
C CYS A 34 -8.85 -8.13 8.27
N ASN A 35 -9.86 -8.65 8.98
CA ASN A 35 -9.80 -8.83 10.42
C ASN A 35 -8.73 -9.86 10.80
N LYS A 36 -8.64 -10.99 10.09
CA LYS A 36 -7.55 -11.97 10.32
C LYS A 36 -6.17 -11.41 10.02
N MET A 37 -6.03 -10.64 8.94
CA MET A 37 -4.79 -9.95 8.61
C MET A 37 -4.44 -8.92 9.69
N SER A 38 -5.42 -8.15 10.18
CA SER A 38 -5.26 -7.21 11.27
C SER A 38 -4.81 -7.92 12.55
N ASP A 39 -5.45 -9.02 12.92
CA ASP A 39 -5.08 -9.79 14.12
C ASP A 39 -3.68 -10.41 13.99
N ASN A 40 -3.35 -10.97 12.83
CA ASN A 40 -2.03 -11.53 12.57
C ASN A 40 -0.96 -10.44 12.52
N LEU A 41 -1.30 -9.29 11.94
CA LEU A 41 -0.44 -8.13 11.91
C LEU A 41 -0.20 -7.65 13.34
N LEU A 42 -1.25 -7.37 14.12
CA LEU A 42 -1.15 -6.99 15.52
C LEU A 42 -0.33 -7.99 16.34
N LYS A 43 -0.50 -9.30 16.13
CA LYS A 43 0.34 -10.33 16.77
C LYS A 43 1.81 -10.29 16.33
N SER A 44 2.08 -10.09 15.04
CA SER A 44 3.45 -9.92 14.52
C SER A 44 4.10 -8.60 14.95
N LEU A 45 3.29 -7.62 15.34
CA LEU A 45 3.71 -6.33 15.85
C LEU A 45 3.93 -6.37 17.37
N GLN A 46 3.39 -7.36 18.09
CA GLN A 46 3.71 -7.58 19.50
C GLN A 46 5.17 -8.03 19.63
N PRO A 47 5.89 -7.56 20.67
CA PRO A 47 7.26 -7.96 20.89
C PRO A 47 7.33 -9.47 21.17
N ASN A 48 8.20 -10.18 20.45
CA ASN A 48 8.51 -11.56 20.77
C ASN A 48 9.10 -11.58 22.18
N SER A 49 8.44 -12.28 23.11
CA SER A 49 8.85 -12.44 24.50
C SER A 49 10.11 -13.31 24.69
N GLU A 50 10.92 -13.49 23.65
CA GLU A 50 12.11 -14.36 23.62
C GLU A 50 13.37 -13.60 23.22
N THR A 51 13.51 -12.34 23.65
CA THR A 51 14.81 -11.65 23.58
C THR A 51 15.32 -11.49 25.01
N SER A 52 16.36 -12.28 25.30
CA SER A 52 17.11 -12.30 26.54
C SER A 52 17.45 -10.90 27.05
N LEU A 53 17.30 -10.74 28.37
CA LEU A 53 17.64 -9.57 29.18
C LEU A 53 19.07 -9.06 28.89
N ASP A 54 19.21 -8.07 28.01
CA ASP A 54 20.26 -7.06 28.09
C ASP A 54 19.89 -5.82 27.25
N ASP A 55 20.16 -4.65 27.82
CA ASP A 55 20.00 -3.28 27.30
C ASP A 55 18.59 -2.67 27.14
N GLY A 56 18.45 -1.41 27.60
CA GLY A 56 17.20 -0.66 27.77
C GLY A 56 16.31 -0.58 26.52
N ASP A 57 15.17 -1.27 26.57
CA ASP A 57 14.20 -1.40 25.49
C ASP A 57 13.47 -0.08 25.19
N VAL A 58 14.07 0.74 24.33
CA VAL A 58 13.34 1.74 23.55
C VAL A 58 12.53 0.99 22.51
N ARG A 59 11.25 0.69 22.82
CA ARG A 59 10.32 0.04 21.88
C ARG A 59 10.36 0.76 20.53
N ARG A 60 10.92 0.11 19.51
CA ARG A 60 11.01 0.68 18.16
C ARG A 60 9.61 0.73 17.55
N ARG A 61 9.17 1.94 17.15
CA ARG A 61 7.94 2.13 16.37
C ARG A 61 7.99 1.29 15.10
N LYS A 62 6.88 0.61 14.82
CA LYS A 62 6.72 -0.23 13.64
C LYS A 62 6.48 0.64 12.42
N ARG A 63 7.07 0.26 11.30
CA ARG A 63 7.13 1.07 10.08
C ARG A 63 6.19 0.50 9.02
N VAL A 64 5.18 1.28 8.65
CA VAL A 64 4.18 0.90 7.65
C VAL A 64 4.37 1.73 6.39
N LEU A 65 4.57 1.04 5.28
CA LEU A 65 4.57 1.64 3.95
C LEU A 65 3.21 1.41 3.30
N ILE A 66 2.55 2.48 2.84
CA ILE A 66 1.24 2.43 2.20
C ILE A 66 1.42 2.72 0.71
N GLY A 67 1.10 1.76 -0.16
CA GLY A 67 0.98 1.97 -1.60
C GLY A 67 -0.44 2.37 -1.98
N CYS A 68 -0.60 3.48 -2.70
CA CYS A 68 -1.88 3.99 -3.16
C CYS A 68 -1.96 4.00 -4.69
N THR A 69 -3.01 3.39 -5.24
CA THR A 69 -3.21 3.26 -6.68
C THR A 69 -4.45 4.06 -7.16
N GLY A 70 -4.64 4.13 -8.48
CA GLY A 70 -5.61 5.00 -9.15
C GLY A 70 -7.06 4.50 -9.08
N SER A 71 -7.61 4.40 -7.88
CA SER A 71 -9.03 4.07 -7.65
C SER A 71 -9.74 5.18 -6.89
N VAL A 72 -11.05 5.33 -7.06
CA VAL A 72 -11.88 6.33 -6.33
C VAL A 72 -11.73 6.16 -4.81
N ALA A 73 -11.45 4.96 -4.33
CA ALA A 73 -11.18 4.70 -2.91
C ALA A 73 -9.89 5.36 -2.38
N ALA A 74 -9.03 5.91 -3.24
CA ALA A 74 -7.78 6.57 -2.87
C ALA A 74 -8.01 7.72 -1.89
N ILE A 75 -9.14 8.43 -1.98
CA ILE A 75 -9.50 9.52 -1.05
C ILE A 75 -9.48 9.12 0.44
N LYS A 76 -9.58 7.82 0.76
CA LYS A 76 -9.54 7.30 2.13
C LYS A 76 -8.13 6.97 2.63
N THR A 77 -7.11 7.03 1.76
CA THR A 77 -5.73 6.67 2.11
C THR A 77 -5.17 7.60 3.18
N ALA A 78 -5.43 8.90 3.08
CA ALA A 78 -5.06 9.88 4.09
C ALA A 78 -5.64 9.53 5.46
N MET A 79 -6.92 9.13 5.51
CA MET A 79 -7.56 8.71 6.76
C MET A 79 -6.85 7.48 7.36
N ILE A 80 -6.47 6.51 6.53
CA ILE A 80 -5.74 5.31 6.99
C ILE A 80 -4.37 5.70 7.55
N GLY A 81 -3.66 6.61 6.88
CA GLY A 81 -2.35 7.08 7.33
C GLY A 81 -2.41 7.82 8.67
N SER A 82 -3.33 8.78 8.81
CA SER A 82 -3.63 9.45 10.09
C SER A 82 -3.99 8.47 11.20
N ASP A 83 -4.83 7.47 10.92
CA ASP A 83 -5.24 6.47 11.91
C ASP A 83 -4.08 5.62 12.40
N LEU A 84 -3.14 5.28 11.51
CA LEU A 84 -1.93 4.53 11.85
C LEU A 84 -0.94 5.40 12.64
N LEU A 85 -0.75 6.67 12.26
CA LEU A 85 0.07 7.61 13.04
C LEU A 85 -0.44 7.78 14.47
N ARG A 86 -1.77 7.85 14.66
CA ARG A 86 -2.40 7.92 16.00
C ARG A 86 -2.19 6.65 16.83
N GLN A 87 -1.95 5.52 16.19
CA GLN A 87 -1.67 4.24 16.84
C GLN A 87 -0.16 4.00 17.07
N ASP A 88 0.67 5.05 16.97
CA ASP A 88 2.11 5.03 17.20
C ASP A 88 2.93 4.24 16.15
N PHE A 89 2.39 4.09 14.93
CA PHE A 89 3.15 3.62 13.78
C PHE A 89 3.90 4.76 13.09
N ASP A 90 5.05 4.46 12.51
CA ASP A 90 5.69 5.36 11.56
C ASP A 90 5.18 5.04 10.15
N VAL A 91 4.64 6.04 9.46
CA VAL A 91 3.95 5.85 8.17
C VAL A 91 4.68 6.57 7.05
N ARG A 92 4.84 5.86 5.93
CA ARG A 92 5.26 6.42 4.64
C ARG A 92 4.25 6.01 3.58
N ILE A 93 3.94 6.91 2.66
CA ILE A 93 2.94 6.71 1.62
C ILE A 93 3.62 6.82 0.25
N VAL A 94 3.31 5.92 -0.66
CA VAL A 94 3.76 5.95 -2.06
C VAL A 94 2.53 6.06 -2.95
N LEU A 95 2.48 7.09 -3.78
CA LEU A 95 1.38 7.33 -4.70
C LEU A 95 1.81 7.03 -6.13
N THR A 96 0.97 6.28 -6.85
CA THR A 96 1.04 6.25 -8.32
C THR A 96 0.60 7.59 -8.91
N GLU A 97 1.04 7.90 -10.13
CA GLU A 97 0.59 9.13 -10.82
C GLU A 97 -0.93 9.17 -10.99
N SER A 98 -1.59 8.02 -11.19
CA SER A 98 -3.05 7.95 -11.24
C SER A 98 -3.71 8.25 -9.89
N ALA A 99 -3.13 7.75 -8.78
CA ALA A 99 -3.62 8.02 -7.42
C ALA A 99 -3.49 9.51 -7.05
N ARG A 100 -2.44 10.18 -7.52
CA ARG A 100 -2.19 11.60 -7.27
C ARG A 100 -3.38 12.49 -7.64
N ASN A 101 -4.17 12.13 -8.65
CA ASN A 101 -5.34 12.89 -9.09
C ASN A 101 -6.46 12.96 -8.03
N PHE A 102 -6.43 12.08 -7.03
CA PHE A 102 -7.42 12.04 -5.94
C PHE A 102 -7.00 12.87 -4.72
N PHE A 103 -5.79 13.43 -4.70
CA PHE A 103 -5.25 14.16 -3.55
C PHE A 103 -4.88 15.60 -3.87
N ARG A 104 -5.05 16.46 -2.88
CA ARG A 104 -4.54 17.84 -2.80
C ARG A 104 -3.31 17.85 -1.88
N ARG A 105 -2.57 18.96 -1.89
CA ARG A 105 -1.37 19.12 -1.07
C ARG A 105 -1.63 19.02 0.44
N ASP A 106 -2.84 19.33 0.87
CA ASP A 106 -3.20 19.47 2.29
C ASP A 106 -3.93 18.23 2.84
N ASP A 107 -4.06 17.16 2.04
CA ASP A 107 -4.80 15.96 2.44
C ASP A 107 -3.99 15.06 3.39
N PHE A 108 -2.67 15.25 3.49
CA PHE A 108 -1.77 14.44 4.30
C PHE A 108 -1.27 15.21 5.52
N GLU A 109 -1.06 14.51 6.63
CA GLU A 109 -0.48 15.10 7.84
C GLU A 109 1.00 15.46 7.63
N PRO A 110 1.53 16.52 8.27
CA PRO A 110 2.94 16.91 8.11
C PRO A 110 3.95 15.83 8.52
N ARG A 111 3.53 14.87 9.35
CA ARG A 111 4.36 13.74 9.79
C ARG A 111 4.43 12.62 8.74
N GLU A 112 3.49 12.58 7.78
CA GLU A 112 3.47 11.61 6.70
C GLU A 112 4.47 12.01 5.62
N GLN A 113 5.35 11.08 5.26
CA GLN A 113 6.21 11.26 4.09
C GLN A 113 5.52 10.61 2.89
N VAL A 114 5.19 11.44 1.90
CA VAL A 114 4.52 11.04 0.67
C VAL A 114 5.54 11.04 -0.47
N PHE A 115 5.70 9.90 -1.11
CA PHE A 115 6.62 9.67 -2.21
C PHE A 115 5.85 9.40 -3.52
N THR A 116 6.45 9.81 -4.62
CA THR A 116 5.98 9.61 -5.99
C THR A 116 7.13 9.12 -6.84
N ASP A 117 6.83 8.64 -8.04
CA ASP A 117 7.86 8.22 -9.02
C ASP A 117 8.88 9.34 -9.32
N ARG A 118 8.48 10.62 -9.17
CA ARG A 118 9.36 11.78 -9.40
C ARG A 118 10.45 11.91 -8.33
N ASP A 119 10.17 11.47 -7.11
CA ASP A 119 11.10 11.58 -5.98
C ASP A 119 12.26 10.59 -6.13
N GLU A 120 12.00 9.44 -6.73
CA GLU A 120 13.04 8.45 -7.03
C GLU A 120 14.11 9.02 -7.97
N TRP A 121 13.70 9.63 -9.08
CA TRP A 121 14.62 10.21 -10.05
C TRP A 121 15.22 11.54 -9.60
N GLY A 122 14.55 12.28 -8.72
CA GLY A 122 15.10 13.51 -8.13
C GLY A 122 16.30 13.25 -7.20
N MET A 123 16.32 12.09 -6.56
CA MET A 123 17.36 11.69 -5.60
C MET A 123 18.55 10.97 -6.26
N TRP A 124 18.37 10.40 -7.46
CA TRP A 124 19.39 9.64 -8.16
C TRP A 124 20.16 10.50 -9.17
N LYS A 125 21.43 10.81 -8.90
CA LYS A 125 22.31 11.62 -9.78
C LYS A 125 23.46 10.81 -10.39
N GLY A 126 23.80 9.66 -9.82
CA GLY A 126 24.84 8.76 -10.33
C GLY A 126 24.85 7.38 -9.68
N ARG A 127 25.75 6.51 -10.15
CA ARG A 127 25.97 5.20 -9.54
C ARG A 127 26.57 5.36 -8.14
N GLY A 128 25.88 4.81 -7.14
CA GLY A 128 26.26 4.91 -5.73
C GLY A 128 25.26 5.71 -4.88
N ASP A 129 24.39 6.49 -5.52
CA ASP A 129 23.32 7.21 -4.83
C ASP A 129 22.22 6.23 -4.34
N PRO A 130 21.54 6.57 -3.22
CA PRO A 130 20.45 5.77 -2.70
C PRO A 130 19.33 5.60 -3.72
N VAL A 131 18.81 4.38 -3.84
CA VAL A 131 17.70 4.04 -4.72
C VAL A 131 16.43 3.98 -3.88
N LEU A 132 15.53 4.93 -4.08
CA LEU A 132 14.40 5.17 -3.18
C LEU A 132 13.55 3.92 -2.94
N HIS A 133 13.17 3.15 -3.98
CA HIS A 133 12.36 1.95 -3.80
C HIS A 133 13.08 0.87 -2.97
N ILE A 134 14.41 0.78 -3.05
CA ILE A 134 15.22 -0.15 -2.24
C ILE A 134 15.22 0.29 -0.78
N ASP A 135 15.39 1.59 -0.53
CA ASP A 135 15.40 2.14 0.83
C ASP A 135 14.04 2.05 1.50
N LEU A 136 12.96 2.29 0.75
CA LEU A 136 11.60 2.09 1.23
C LEU A 136 11.33 0.61 1.56
N ALA A 137 11.78 -0.32 0.71
CA ALA A 137 11.64 -1.76 0.96
C ALA A 137 12.43 -2.21 2.20
N LYS A 138 13.63 -1.68 2.43
CA LYS A 138 14.42 -1.96 3.65
C LYS A 138 13.85 -1.29 4.90
N TRP A 139 13.17 -0.16 4.73
CA TRP A 139 12.61 0.60 5.85
C TRP A 139 11.30 -0.01 6.37
N ALA A 140 10.47 -0.57 5.49
CA ALA A 140 9.13 -1.03 5.83
C ALA A 140 9.15 -2.39 6.57
N ASP A 141 8.48 -2.45 7.73
CA ASP A 141 8.15 -3.73 8.39
C ASP A 141 6.90 -4.36 7.75
N LEU A 142 6.01 -3.52 7.22
CA LEU A 142 4.79 -3.90 6.51
C LEU A 142 4.59 -3.05 5.27
N PHE A 143 4.19 -3.68 4.17
CA PHE A 143 3.71 -2.99 2.97
C PHE A 143 2.22 -3.25 2.75
N LEU A 144 1.42 -2.19 2.81
CA LEU A 144 -0.04 -2.20 2.62
C LEU A 144 -0.39 -1.51 1.31
N ILE A 145 -1.07 -2.20 0.39
CA ILE A 145 -1.59 -1.54 -0.83
C ILE A 145 -3.09 -1.27 -0.65
N ALA A 146 -3.46 0.00 -0.50
CA ALA A 146 -4.83 0.41 -0.25
C ALA A 146 -5.08 1.82 -0.84
N PRO A 147 -5.91 1.96 -1.89
CA PRO A 147 -6.50 0.88 -2.69
C PRO A 147 -5.51 0.21 -3.65
N LEU A 148 -5.85 -1.00 -4.09
CA LEU A 148 -5.24 -1.71 -5.22
C LEU A 148 -6.22 -1.71 -6.41
N ASP A 149 -5.90 -0.95 -7.45
CA ASP A 149 -6.68 -0.87 -8.69
C ASP A 149 -6.40 -2.08 -9.61
N ALA A 150 -7.28 -2.31 -10.58
CA ALA A 150 -7.17 -3.45 -11.48
C ALA A 150 -5.89 -3.42 -12.33
N ASN A 151 -5.41 -2.23 -12.68
CA ASN A 151 -4.21 -2.04 -13.50
C ASN A 151 -2.95 -2.49 -12.75
N THR A 152 -2.81 -2.06 -11.50
CA THR A 152 -1.68 -2.43 -10.64
C THR A 152 -1.77 -3.89 -10.24
N LEU A 153 -2.97 -4.41 -9.96
CA LEU A 153 -3.16 -5.85 -9.73
C LEU A 153 -2.71 -6.67 -10.95
N ALA A 154 -3.08 -6.26 -12.16
CA ALA A 154 -2.66 -6.93 -13.38
C ALA A 154 -1.13 -6.90 -13.56
N LYS A 155 -0.47 -5.78 -13.21
CA LYS A 155 1.00 -5.67 -13.23
C LYS A 155 1.67 -6.56 -12.18
N LEU A 156 1.06 -6.74 -11.00
CA LEU A 156 1.61 -7.60 -9.94
C LEU A 156 1.45 -9.09 -10.23
N ALA A 157 0.46 -9.48 -11.05
CA ALA A 157 0.15 -10.87 -11.36
C ALA A 157 0.93 -11.43 -12.57
N GLN A 158 1.61 -10.56 -13.34
CA GLN A 158 2.46 -10.94 -14.48
C GLN A 158 3.86 -11.32 -14.02
#